data_AF-A0A6I2GU19-F1
#
_entry.id   AF-A0A6I2GU19-F1
#
_cell.length_a   1.000
_cell.length_b   1.000
_cell.length_c   1.000
_cell.angle_alpha   90.00
_cell.angle_beta   90.00
_cell.angle_gamma   90.00
#
_symmetry.space_group_name_H-M   'P 1'
#
loop_
_entity.id
_entity.type
_entity.pdbx_description
1 polymer ?
#
loop_
_entity_poly.entity_id
_entity_poly.type
_entity_poly.pdbx_seq_one_letter_code
_entity_poly.pdbx_strand_id
1 'polypeptide(L)'
;MALACRVLGRALRVPEAHREPLCPVSRAGAATAVTPEQLRLNVALEVERGDQALSAAEALVQAQLPYDAASRAYYAAFHFARALCLAAGEAPVSHRGVAHLLSLLYVRTAVLPPDTSRLYAGLQRYRESADYDAAFVLDAAGTAQALDDAKVLVERCRTWLRSQALVD
;
A
#
# COMPACT_ATOMS: atom_id res chain seq x y z
N MET A 1 14.41 50.30 -27.30
CA MET A 1 14.99 49.69 -26.09
C MET A 1 13.88 49.24 -25.16
N ALA A 2 13.52 47.96 -25.21
CA ALA A 2 13.02 47.17 -24.07
C ALA A 2 12.95 45.72 -24.57
N LEU A 3 13.78 44.91 -23.94
CA LEU A 3 14.25 43.59 -24.34
C LEU A 3 13.10 42.56 -24.37
N ALA A 4 13.09 41.74 -25.42
CA ALA A 4 12.23 40.57 -25.52
C ALA A 4 12.61 39.51 -24.48
N CYS A 5 11.62 38.90 -23.83
CA CYS A 5 11.81 37.63 -23.12
C CYS A 5 10.68 36.67 -23.51
N ARG A 6 10.83 36.08 -24.70
CA ARG A 6 10.04 34.92 -25.13
C ARG A 6 10.62 33.68 -24.45
N VAL A 7 10.05 33.25 -23.33
CA VAL A 7 10.31 31.91 -22.82
C VAL A 7 9.37 30.95 -23.54
N LEU A 8 9.86 30.39 -24.65
CA LEU A 8 9.28 29.22 -25.31
C LEU A 8 9.52 27.99 -24.43
N GLY A 9 8.70 27.85 -23.38
CA GLY A 9 8.58 26.61 -22.61
C GLY A 9 7.76 25.61 -23.40
N ARG A 10 8.42 24.86 -24.29
CA ARG A 10 7.85 23.75 -25.05
C ARG A 10 7.24 22.76 -24.05
N ALA A 11 5.91 22.67 -23.99
CA ALA A 11 5.22 21.65 -23.21
C ALA A 11 5.71 20.27 -23.69
N LEU A 12 6.53 19.61 -22.88
CA LEU A 12 6.91 18.22 -23.09
C LEU A 12 5.64 17.40 -22.89
N ARG A 13 4.98 17.05 -23.99
CA ARG A 13 3.99 15.96 -23.99
C ARG A 13 4.73 14.71 -23.51
N VAL A 14 4.40 14.27 -22.31
CA VAL A 14 4.80 12.94 -21.82
C VAL A 14 4.10 11.93 -22.75
N PRO A 15 4.82 11.02 -23.42
CA PRO A 15 4.16 10.00 -24.22
C PRO A 15 3.32 9.11 -23.29
N GLU A 16 2.07 8.82 -23.68
CA GLU A 16 1.31 7.70 -23.12
C GLU A 16 2.11 6.42 -23.37
N ALA A 17 2.89 6.02 -22.36
CA ALA A 17 3.48 4.71 -22.33
C ALA A 17 2.35 3.73 -22.06
N HIS A 18 1.83 3.12 -23.12
CA HIS A 18 1.26 1.78 -23.04
C HIS A 18 2.36 0.87 -22.47
N ARG A 19 2.41 0.75 -21.15
CA ARG A 19 3.25 -0.23 -20.48
C ARG A 19 2.49 -1.55 -20.59
N GLU A 20 2.85 -2.35 -21.58
CA GLU A 20 2.66 -3.80 -21.47
C GLU A 20 3.18 -4.24 -20.09
N PRO A 21 2.50 -5.16 -19.39
CA PRO A 21 2.95 -5.60 -18.08
C PRO A 21 4.35 -6.21 -18.20
N LEU A 22 5.32 -5.54 -17.60
CA LEU A 22 6.68 -6.05 -17.43
C LEU A 22 6.61 -7.22 -16.44
N CYS A 23 6.45 -8.44 -16.95
CA CYS A 23 6.70 -9.65 -16.18
C CYS A 23 8.14 -10.10 -16.44
N PRO A 24 9.01 -10.02 -15.43
CA PRO A 24 9.82 -11.21 -15.13
C PRO A 24 10.23 -11.32 -13.64
N VAL A 25 10.04 -12.50 -13.03
CA VAL A 25 11.15 -13.41 -12.64
C VAL A 25 10.59 -14.83 -12.47
N SER A 26 11.13 -15.77 -13.24
CA SER A 26 10.87 -17.20 -13.10
C SER A 26 11.59 -17.79 -11.88
N ARG A 27 10.86 -18.57 -11.09
CA ARG A 27 11.43 -19.68 -10.32
C ARG A 27 10.84 -20.96 -10.90
N ALA A 28 11.71 -21.90 -11.24
CA ALA A 28 11.39 -23.13 -11.95
C ALA A 28 10.27 -23.92 -11.27
N GLY A 29 9.30 -24.34 -12.09
CA GLY A 29 8.07 -25.02 -11.72
C GLY A 29 6.95 -24.36 -12.52
N ALA A 30 6.30 -25.11 -13.43
CA ALA A 30 5.34 -24.60 -14.40
C ALA A 30 4.30 -23.64 -13.79
N ALA A 31 4.60 -22.34 -13.81
CA ALA A 31 3.69 -21.31 -13.36
C ALA A 31 2.75 -21.03 -14.52
N THR A 32 1.58 -21.67 -14.49
CA THR A 32 0.45 -21.27 -15.34
C THR A 32 0.28 -19.76 -15.18
N ALA A 33 0.29 -19.02 -16.29
CA ALA A 33 0.11 -17.58 -16.26
C ALA A 33 -1.19 -17.24 -15.51
N VAL A 34 -1.11 -16.35 -14.53
CA VAL A 34 -2.27 -15.91 -13.74
C VAL A 34 -3.24 -15.23 -14.70
N THR A 35 -4.48 -15.73 -14.77
CA THR A 35 -5.49 -15.13 -15.63
C THR A 35 -5.97 -13.78 -15.07
N PRO A 36 -6.53 -12.88 -15.89
CA PRO A 36 -7.11 -11.63 -15.38
C PRO A 36 -8.18 -11.84 -14.30
N GLU A 37 -8.94 -12.92 -14.38
CA GLU A 37 -9.95 -13.30 -13.39
C GLU A 37 -9.31 -13.73 -12.06
N GLN A 38 -8.25 -14.56 -12.12
CA GLN A 38 -7.50 -14.96 -10.92
C GLN A 38 -6.80 -13.77 -10.25
N LEU A 39 -6.27 -12.83 -11.05
CA LEU A 39 -5.69 -11.60 -10.52
C LEU A 39 -6.74 -10.77 -9.77
N ARG A 40 -7.91 -10.54 -10.37
CA ARG A 40 -9.01 -9.80 -9.71
C ARG A 40 -9.44 -10.49 -8.42
N LEU A 41 -9.59 -11.82 -8.44
CA LEU A 41 -9.93 -12.59 -7.25
C LEU A 41 -8.87 -12.43 -6.15
N ASN A 42 -7.59 -12.57 -6.48
CA ASN A 42 -6.51 -12.42 -5.50
C ASN A 42 -6.45 -11.00 -4.91
N VAL A 43 -6.65 -9.98 -5.73
CA VAL A 43 -6.75 -8.58 -5.29
C VAL A 43 -7.94 -8.39 -4.35
N ALA A 44 -9.11 -8.90 -4.71
CA ALA A 44 -10.32 -8.80 -3.90
C ALA A 44 -10.15 -9.50 -2.53
N LEU A 45 -9.53 -10.68 -2.50
CA LEU A 45 -9.26 -11.41 -1.25
C LEU A 45 -8.28 -10.66 -0.33
N GLU A 46 -7.28 -9.98 -0.88
CA GLU A 46 -6.41 -9.12 -0.07
C GLU A 46 -7.17 -7.89 0.45
N VAL A 47 -8.03 -7.27 -0.37
CA VAL A 47 -8.88 -6.14 0.09
C VAL A 47 -9.83 -6.58 1.21
N GLU A 48 -10.50 -7.72 1.08
CA GLU A 48 -11.37 -8.26 2.13
C GLU A 48 -10.63 -8.48 3.45
N ARG A 49 -9.42 -9.08 3.39
CA ARG A 49 -8.57 -9.25 4.59
C ARG A 49 -8.13 -7.92 5.18
N GLY A 50 -7.83 -6.94 4.32
CA GLY A 50 -7.50 -5.59 4.74
C GLY A 50 -8.65 -4.92 5.48
N ASP A 51 -9.88 -5.08 4.98
CA ASP A 51 -11.10 -4.53 5.56
C ASP A 51 -11.43 -5.17 6.91
N GLN A 52 -11.31 -6.50 7.01
CA GLN A 52 -11.45 -7.22 8.27
C GLN A 52 -10.41 -6.78 9.30
N ALA A 53 -9.15 -6.61 8.88
CA ALA A 53 -8.09 -6.13 9.77
C ALA A 53 -8.33 -4.70 10.24
N LEU A 54 -8.83 -3.81 9.37
CA LEU A 54 -9.15 -2.44 9.73
C LEU A 54 -10.30 -2.38 10.74
N SER A 55 -11.39 -3.12 10.48
CA SER A 55 -12.53 -3.22 11.41
C SER A 55 -12.10 -3.82 12.77
N ALA A 56 -11.22 -4.83 12.76
CA ALA A 56 -10.65 -5.37 14.00
C ALA A 56 -9.83 -4.31 14.75
N ALA A 57 -8.99 -3.53 14.05
CA ALA A 57 -8.23 -2.45 14.66
C ALA A 57 -9.15 -1.43 15.34
N GLU A 58 -10.22 -1.01 14.67
CA GLU A 58 -11.22 -0.10 15.24
C GLU A 58 -11.86 -0.65 16.52
N ALA A 59 -12.29 -1.92 16.49
CA ALA A 59 -12.88 -2.57 17.66
C ALA A 59 -11.89 -2.68 18.83
N LEU A 60 -10.61 -2.97 18.55
CA LEU A 60 -9.56 -3.08 19.56
C LEU A 60 -9.21 -1.73 20.19
N VAL A 61 -9.29 -0.63 19.43
CA VAL A 61 -9.19 0.73 20.00
C VAL A 61 -10.32 0.97 20.99
N GLN A 62 -11.56 0.62 20.65
CA GLN A 62 -12.71 0.77 21.57
C GLN A 62 -12.57 -0.11 22.82
N ALA A 63 -12.00 -1.30 22.66
CA ALA A 63 -11.73 -2.23 23.76
C ALA A 63 -10.48 -1.87 24.60
N GLN A 64 -9.78 -0.77 24.27
CA GLN A 64 -8.55 -0.34 24.95
C GLN A 64 -7.44 -1.42 24.94
N LEU A 65 -7.29 -2.11 23.79
CA LEU A 65 -6.25 -3.12 23.53
C LEU A 65 -5.21 -2.56 22.55
N PRO A 66 -4.28 -1.71 23.00
CA PRO A 66 -3.46 -0.86 22.14
C PRO A 66 -2.49 -1.63 21.24
N TYR A 67 -1.84 -2.66 21.77
CA TYR A 67 -0.86 -3.47 21.03
C TYR A 67 -1.51 -4.26 19.90
N ASP A 68 -2.62 -4.94 20.20
CA ASP A 68 -3.39 -5.67 19.19
C ASP A 68 -3.96 -4.72 18.13
N ALA A 69 -4.47 -3.56 18.55
CA ALA A 69 -4.98 -2.54 17.62
C ALA A 69 -3.89 -2.06 16.65
N ALA A 70 -2.68 -1.76 17.14
CA ALA A 70 -1.55 -1.37 16.30
C ALA A 70 -1.12 -2.47 15.32
N SER A 71 -1.10 -3.72 15.79
CA SER A 71 -0.80 -4.88 14.95
C SER A 71 -1.84 -5.01 13.82
N ARG A 72 -3.13 -4.90 14.14
CA ARG A 72 -4.22 -4.96 13.15
C ARG A 72 -4.24 -3.78 12.18
N ALA A 73 -3.94 -2.56 12.66
CA ALA A 73 -3.81 -1.38 11.82
C ALA A 73 -2.71 -1.57 10.74
N TYR A 74 -1.57 -2.13 11.12
CA TYR A 74 -0.54 -2.50 10.14
C TYR A 74 -1.01 -3.57 9.17
N TYR A 75 -1.68 -4.63 9.62
CA TYR A 75 -2.12 -5.70 8.72
C TYR A 75 -3.15 -5.21 7.70
N ALA A 76 -4.00 -4.25 8.05
CA ALA A 76 -4.87 -3.57 7.10
C ALA A 76 -4.05 -2.91 5.98
N ALA A 77 -3.05 -2.09 6.35
CA ALA A 77 -2.16 -1.44 5.39
C ALA A 77 -1.33 -2.44 4.56
N PHE A 78 -0.86 -3.53 5.18
CA PHE A 78 -0.10 -4.59 4.51
C PHE A 78 -0.93 -5.25 3.41
N HIS A 79 -2.17 -5.64 3.71
CA HIS A 79 -3.05 -6.31 2.75
C HIS A 79 -3.38 -5.39 1.57
N PHE A 80 -3.71 -4.12 1.81
CA PHE A 80 -3.93 -3.16 0.74
C PHE A 80 -2.68 -2.89 -0.11
N ALA A 81 -1.50 -2.75 0.51
CA ALA A 81 -0.25 -2.60 -0.22
C ALA A 81 0.10 -3.85 -1.04
N ARG A 82 -0.22 -5.05 -0.54
CA ARG A 82 -0.03 -6.30 -1.26
C ARG A 82 -1.01 -6.45 -2.42
N ALA A 83 -2.26 -6.02 -2.25
CA ALA A 83 -3.24 -5.93 -3.33
C ALA A 83 -2.73 -5.07 -4.49
N LEU A 84 -2.10 -3.92 -4.19
CA LEU A 84 -1.42 -3.10 -5.20
C LEU A 84 -0.28 -3.86 -5.90
N CYS A 85 0.58 -4.56 -5.15
CA CYS A 85 1.64 -5.35 -5.77
C CYS A 85 1.08 -6.39 -6.75
N LEU A 86 0.02 -7.11 -6.36
CA LEU A 86 -0.65 -8.09 -7.22
C LEU A 86 -1.25 -7.44 -8.47
N ALA A 87 -1.85 -6.26 -8.33
CA ALA A 87 -2.37 -5.48 -9.46
C ALA A 87 -1.28 -5.06 -10.45
N ALA A 88 -0.03 -4.89 -9.98
CA ALA A 88 1.13 -4.63 -10.81
C ALA A 88 1.78 -5.91 -11.38
N GLY A 89 1.22 -7.10 -11.12
CA GLY A 89 1.77 -8.39 -11.55
C GLY A 89 2.84 -8.96 -10.62
N GLU A 90 3.05 -8.37 -9.45
CA GLU A 90 4.07 -8.76 -8.49
C GLU A 90 3.48 -9.53 -7.29
N ALA A 91 4.12 -10.63 -6.90
CA ALA A 91 3.66 -11.49 -5.81
C ALA A 91 4.68 -11.58 -4.65
N PRO A 92 4.93 -10.47 -3.91
CA PRO A 92 5.87 -10.48 -2.80
C PRO A 92 5.42 -11.43 -1.67
N VAL A 93 6.38 -12.18 -1.14
CA VAL A 93 6.18 -13.16 -0.05
C VAL A 93 6.69 -12.68 1.31
N SER A 94 7.18 -11.44 1.41
CA SER A 94 7.71 -10.87 2.65
C SER A 94 7.22 -9.45 2.86
N HIS A 95 7.14 -9.03 4.13
CA HIS A 95 6.80 -7.65 4.51
C HIS A 95 7.75 -6.62 3.89
N ARG A 96 9.06 -6.89 3.91
CA ARG A 96 10.06 -6.03 3.26
C ARG A 96 9.83 -5.93 1.74
N GLY A 97 9.44 -7.03 1.10
CA GLY A 97 9.11 -7.05 -0.32
C GLY A 97 7.92 -6.16 -0.65
N VAL A 98 6.84 -6.23 0.15
CA VAL A 98 5.66 -5.38 -0.01
C VAL A 98 6.04 -3.90 0.17
N ALA A 99 6.78 -3.56 1.23
CA ALA A 99 7.23 -2.19 1.47
C ALA A 99 8.07 -1.63 0.31
N HIS A 100 9.01 -2.44 -0.20
CA HIS A 100 9.87 -2.08 -1.31
C HIS A 100 9.07 -1.83 -2.60
N LEU A 101 8.18 -2.75 -2.96
CA LEU A 101 7.38 -2.65 -4.18
C LEU A 101 6.36 -1.52 -4.11
N LEU A 102 5.72 -1.29 -2.96
CA LEU A 102 4.85 -0.13 -2.76
C LEU A 102 5.62 1.17 -3.05
N SER A 103 6.82 1.31 -2.51
CA SER A 103 7.65 2.48 -2.76
C SER A 103 8.06 2.60 -4.23
N LEU A 104 8.57 1.51 -4.80
CA LEU A 104 9.12 1.48 -6.16
C LEU A 104 8.06 1.76 -7.22
N LEU A 105 6.91 1.09 -7.13
CA LEU A 105 5.89 1.06 -8.19
C LEU A 105 4.86 2.18 -8.06
N TYR A 106 4.60 2.67 -6.85
CA TYR A 106 3.50 3.60 -6.58
C TYR A 106 3.94 4.95 -6.03
N VAL A 107 4.92 4.98 -5.14
CA VAL A 107 5.34 6.26 -4.50
C VAL A 107 6.36 6.99 -5.37
N ARG A 108 7.42 6.31 -5.80
CA ARG A 108 8.48 6.90 -6.64
C ARG A 108 7.99 7.28 -8.04
N THR A 109 6.91 6.68 -8.50
CA THR A 109 6.22 6.98 -9.76
C THR A 109 5.15 8.06 -9.60
N ALA A 110 4.97 8.62 -8.41
CA ALA A 110 3.97 9.63 -8.06
C ALA A 110 2.50 9.20 -8.28
N VAL A 111 2.23 7.89 -8.34
CA VAL A 111 0.87 7.35 -8.36
C VAL A 111 0.19 7.54 -7.00
N LEU A 112 0.97 7.39 -5.91
CA LEU A 112 0.54 7.68 -4.55
C LEU A 112 1.38 8.83 -3.96
N PRO A 113 0.84 9.57 -2.97
CA PRO A 113 1.57 10.66 -2.32
C PRO A 113 2.89 10.20 -1.68
N PRO A 114 3.93 11.07 -1.64
CA PRO A 114 5.28 10.72 -1.18
C PRO A 114 5.35 10.27 0.28
N ASP A 115 4.44 10.73 1.14
CA ASP A 115 4.34 10.34 2.54
C ASP A 115 3.75 8.93 2.74
N THR A 116 3.25 8.26 1.69
CA THR A 116 2.70 6.90 1.79
C THR A 116 3.73 5.89 2.30
N SER A 117 4.98 5.97 1.84
CA SER A 117 6.04 5.09 2.35
C SER A 117 6.35 5.38 3.83
N ARG A 118 6.22 6.63 4.27
CA ARG A 118 6.42 7.01 5.67
C ARG A 118 5.30 6.45 6.56
N LEU A 119 4.04 6.56 6.12
CA LEU A 119 2.89 5.97 6.82
C LEU A 119 3.07 4.46 6.97
N TYR A 120 3.36 3.76 5.88
CA TYR A 120 3.58 2.31 5.89
C TYR A 120 4.71 1.90 6.86
N ALA A 121 5.86 2.58 6.78
CA ALA A 121 6.99 2.30 7.66
C ALA A 121 6.69 2.65 9.14
N GLY A 122 5.87 3.66 9.40
CA GLY A 122 5.37 3.98 10.74
C GLY A 122 4.56 2.83 11.31
N LEU A 123 3.54 2.38 10.58
CA LEU A 123 2.69 1.25 10.96
C LEU A 123 3.49 -0.03 11.19
N GLN A 124 4.46 -0.31 10.31
CA GLN A 124 5.31 -1.50 10.46
C GLN A 124 6.11 -1.45 11.76
N ARG A 125 6.69 -0.29 12.10
CA ARG A 125 7.41 -0.11 13.37
C ARG A 125 6.49 -0.24 14.58
N TYR A 126 5.30 0.36 14.52
CA TYR A 126 4.30 0.21 15.59
C TYR A 126 3.98 -1.26 15.85
N ARG A 127 3.72 -2.05 14.79
CA ARG A 127 3.52 -3.49 14.93
C ARG A 127 4.76 -4.19 15.51
N GLU A 128 5.94 -3.94 14.94
CA GLU A 128 7.17 -4.62 15.39
C GLU A 128 7.42 -4.41 16.89
N SER A 129 7.25 -3.18 17.36
CA SER A 129 7.35 -2.86 18.79
C SER A 129 6.21 -3.48 19.59
N ALA A 130 4.96 -3.41 19.12
CA ALA A 130 3.82 -3.98 19.82
C ALA A 130 3.87 -5.51 19.96
N ASP A 131 4.36 -6.22 18.95
CA ASP A 131 4.40 -7.69 18.92
C ASP A 131 5.62 -8.25 19.68
N TYR A 132 6.75 -7.52 19.72
CA TYR A 132 8.04 -8.10 20.14
C TYR A 132 8.84 -7.31 21.16
N ASP A 133 8.53 -6.02 21.39
CA ASP A 133 9.27 -5.21 22.35
C ASP A 133 8.51 -5.15 23.69
N ALA A 134 8.96 -5.95 24.66
CA ALA A 134 8.36 -6.01 25.99
C ALA A 134 8.48 -4.70 26.79
N ALA A 135 9.39 -3.80 26.41
CA ALA A 135 9.56 -2.49 27.05
C ALA A 135 8.79 -1.37 26.33
N PHE A 136 8.21 -1.66 25.16
CA PHE A 136 7.44 -0.68 24.42
C PHE A 136 6.15 -0.33 25.14
N VAL A 137 5.90 0.97 25.29
CA VAL A 137 4.65 1.48 25.85
C VAL A 137 3.90 2.19 24.74
N LEU A 138 2.72 1.68 24.42
CA LEU A 138 1.80 2.30 23.48
C LEU A 138 0.58 2.83 24.22
N ASP A 139 0.41 4.15 24.19
CA ASP A 139 -0.74 4.81 24.78
C ASP A 139 -1.90 4.95 23.77
N ALA A 140 -3.05 5.42 24.27
CA ALA A 140 -4.25 5.60 23.45
C ALA A 140 -4.02 6.56 22.28
N ALA A 141 -3.18 7.60 22.45
CA ALA A 141 -2.88 8.55 21.40
C ALA A 141 -2.06 7.91 20.27
N GLY A 142 -1.02 7.14 20.61
CA GLY A 142 -0.23 6.38 19.66
C GLY A 142 -1.04 5.31 18.93
N THR A 143 -1.94 4.62 19.65
CA THR A 143 -2.87 3.66 19.02
C THR A 143 -3.84 4.34 18.06
N ALA A 144 -4.43 5.48 18.45
CA ALA A 144 -5.32 6.24 17.58
C ALA A 144 -4.57 6.73 16.31
N GLN A 145 -3.35 7.23 16.46
CA GLN A 145 -2.52 7.64 15.33
C GLN A 145 -2.22 6.46 14.39
N ALA A 146 -1.91 5.27 14.92
CA ALA A 146 -1.70 4.09 14.09
C ALA A 146 -2.98 3.70 13.31
N LEU A 147 -4.15 3.79 13.93
CA LEU A 147 -5.42 3.56 13.25
C LEU A 147 -5.67 4.59 12.14
N ASP A 148 -5.44 5.88 12.41
CA ASP A 148 -5.64 6.96 11.44
C ASP A 148 -4.67 6.85 10.26
N ASP A 149 -3.40 6.55 10.52
CA ASP A 149 -2.38 6.30 9.49
C ASP A 149 -2.78 5.12 8.59
N ALA A 150 -3.31 4.05 9.18
CA ALA A 150 -3.81 2.90 8.45
C ALA A 150 -5.01 3.28 7.57
N LYS A 151 -5.98 4.03 8.09
CA LYS A 151 -7.14 4.52 7.32
C LYS A 151 -6.72 5.34 6.11
N VAL A 152 -5.78 6.27 6.30
CA VAL A 152 -5.26 7.11 5.21
C VAL A 152 -4.60 6.26 4.13
N LEU A 153 -3.77 5.29 4.51
CA LEU A 153 -3.10 4.42 3.55
C LEU A 153 -4.09 3.50 2.82
N VAL A 154 -5.00 2.87 3.56
CA VAL A 154 -6.05 1.99 3.01
C VAL A 154 -6.88 2.74 1.97
N GLU A 155 -7.34 3.95 2.28
CA GLU A 155 -8.16 4.73 1.34
C GLU A 155 -7.39 5.15 0.08
N ARG A 156 -6.10 5.46 0.19
CA ARG A 156 -5.24 5.72 -0.98
C ARG A 156 -5.15 4.49 -1.88
N CYS A 157 -4.87 3.33 -1.30
CA CYS A 157 -4.79 2.07 -2.04
C CYS A 157 -6.14 1.69 -2.66
N ARG A 158 -7.23 1.78 -1.90
CA ARG A 158 -8.59 1.48 -2.35
C ARG A 158 -9.01 2.37 -3.51
N THR A 159 -8.78 3.68 -3.39
CA THR A 159 -9.10 4.65 -4.45
C THR A 159 -8.38 4.29 -5.75
N TRP A 160 -7.09 3.93 -5.66
CA TRP A 160 -6.35 3.50 -6.84
C TRP A 160 -6.92 2.20 -7.43
N LEU A 161 -7.18 1.18 -6.60
CA LEU A 161 -7.72 -0.11 -7.07
C LEU A 161 -9.09 0.05 -7.76
N ARG A 162 -9.97 0.92 -7.22
CA ARG A 162 -11.25 1.30 -7.84
C ARG A 162 -11.07 1.99 -9.18
N SER A 163 -10.09 2.91 -9.29
CA SER A 163 -9.79 3.59 -10.55
C SER A 163 -9.34 2.63 -11.66
N GLN A 164 -8.84 1.44 -11.30
CA GLN A 164 -8.44 0.38 -12.22
C GLN A 164 -9.55 -0.67 -12.46
N ALA A 165 -10.76 -0.48 -11.90
CA ALA A 165 -11.86 -1.45 -11.95
C ALA A 165 -11.45 -2.86 -11.47
N LEU A 166 -10.61 -2.92 -10.42
CA LEU A 166 -10.16 -4.18 -9.81
C LEU A 166 -11.01 -4.57 -8.59
N VAL A 167 -11.68 -3.60 -7.96
CA VAL A 167 -12.58 -3.76 -6.82
C VAL A 167 -13.71 -2.73 -6.89
N ASP A 168 -14.80 -3.01 -6.17
CA ASP A 168 -15.99 -2.15 -6.08
C ASP A 168 -15.81 -0.94 -5.14
#